data_AF-A0A9D7T8H4-F1
#
_entry.id   AF-A0A9D7T8H4-F1
#
_cell.length_a   1.000
_cell.length_b   1.000
_cell.length_c   1.000
_cell.angle_alpha   90.00
_cell.angle_beta   90.00
_cell.angle_gamma   90.00
#
_symmetry.space_group_name_H-M   'P 1'
#
loop_
_entity.id
_entity.type
_entity.pdbx_description
1 polymer ?
#
loop_
_entity_poly.entity_id
_entity_poly.type
_entity_poly.pdbx_seq_one_letter_code
_entity_poly.pdbx_strand_id
1 'polypeptide(L)'
;MNSRLKSALLVLFALTTVATGILAWQQYRALHAPQSESSQDDDALRQKLADAEHRTHALQNELDALKARTSSEDVAPPDEPPPTANNNERRGRRGPGGGPAAFMALMNDPKVVQLMNSRDRLMLDTRYAALFKSLLQGSNLNLQQIDAFKDLLVEKQNTTRDFMMSSRAEGVTDRNEVNKLINAAQAELDAQIQNTLGAAGFAEYQQYENTLPQRNLVTQLSQNLSYTSAPLSDAQSQQLIKILSENSGSADTHQPRNLGGFGGGPGGMGAPFGSSTAISDAAIAQAQAVLAPAQLQALTTLQQQQKAQQEIMNTIHAAQQNPSAPATPNTPKVAK
;
A
#
# COMPACT_ATOMS: atom_id res chain seq x y z
N MET A 1 0.31 -0.59 -51.92
CA MET A 1 0.48 -1.26 -50.61
C MET A 1 1.07 -0.26 -49.62
N ASN A 2 0.25 0.20 -48.68
CA ASN A 2 0.49 1.41 -47.89
C ASN A 2 1.67 1.26 -46.93
N SER A 3 2.52 2.29 -46.80
CA SER A 3 3.71 2.29 -45.93
C SER A 3 3.40 1.96 -44.47
N ARG A 4 2.23 2.38 -43.97
CA ARG A 4 1.73 2.08 -42.63
C ARG A 4 1.52 0.58 -42.38
N LEU A 5 1.17 -0.18 -43.41
CA LEU A 5 0.94 -1.62 -43.33
C LEU A 5 2.27 -2.40 -43.25
N LYS A 6 3.32 -1.88 -43.88
CA LYS A 6 4.69 -2.41 -43.78
C LYS A 6 5.30 -2.14 -42.41
N SER A 7 5.08 -0.93 -41.86
CA SER A 7 5.51 -0.58 -40.50
C SER A 7 4.81 -1.43 -39.43
N ALA A 8 3.50 -1.68 -39.57
CA ALA A 8 2.76 -2.55 -38.65
C ALA A 8 3.26 -4.01 -38.68
N LEU A 9 3.56 -4.54 -39.87
CA LEU A 9 4.11 -5.89 -40.03
C LEU A 9 5.52 -6.04 -39.44
N LEU A 10 6.37 -5.03 -39.58
CA LEU A 10 7.72 -5.04 -38.99
C LEU A 10 7.68 -4.99 -37.46
N VAL A 11 6.78 -4.21 -36.87
CA VAL A 11 6.60 -4.16 -35.41
C VAL A 11 6.06 -5.49 -34.88
N LEU A 12 5.11 -6.11 -35.59
CA LEU A 12 4.55 -7.40 -35.21
C LEU A 12 5.62 -8.52 -35.26
N PHE A 13 6.47 -8.51 -36.29
CA PHE A 13 7.57 -9.48 -36.39
C PHE A 13 8.62 -9.28 -35.28
N ALA A 14 8.98 -8.03 -34.99
CA ALA A 14 9.90 -7.71 -33.90
C ALA A 14 9.36 -8.17 -32.53
N LEU A 15 8.07 -7.98 -32.27
CA LEU A 15 7.42 -8.41 -31.03
C LEU A 15 7.41 -9.95 -30.87
N THR A 16 7.14 -10.68 -31.95
CA THR A 16 7.16 -12.16 -31.89
C THR A 16 8.56 -12.73 -31.63
N THR A 17 9.60 -12.04 -32.10
CA THR A 17 11.00 -12.47 -31.92
C THR A 17 11.48 -12.24 -30.48
N VAL A 18 11.03 -11.14 -29.86
CA VAL A 18 11.34 -10.85 -28.45
C VAL A 18 10.58 -11.79 -27.52
N ALA A 19 9.29 -12.06 -27.80
CA ALA A 19 8.47 -12.96 -26.98
C ALA A 19 9.02 -14.41 -26.93
N THR A 20 9.52 -14.90 -28.07
CA THR A 20 10.13 -16.25 -28.15
C THR A 20 11.48 -16.31 -27.43
N GLY A 21 12.28 -15.23 -27.46
CA GLY A 21 13.53 -15.14 -26.70
C GLY A 21 13.35 -15.18 -25.19
N ILE A 22 12.30 -14.51 -24.66
CA ILE A 22 12.00 -14.47 -23.23
C ILE A 22 11.53 -15.85 -22.73
N LEU A 23 10.67 -16.53 -23.49
CA LEU A 23 10.21 -17.89 -23.16
C LEU A 23 11.35 -18.91 -23.16
N ALA A 24 12.26 -18.84 -24.14
CA ALA A 24 13.42 -19.73 -24.18
C ALA A 24 14.36 -19.50 -22.98
N TRP A 25 14.51 -18.25 -22.53
CA TRP A 25 15.34 -17.90 -21.37
C TRP A 25 14.73 -18.38 -20.05
N GLN A 26 13.40 -18.31 -19.90
CA GLN A 26 12.70 -18.84 -18.74
C GLN A 26 12.82 -20.37 -18.65
N GLN A 27 12.68 -21.08 -19.77
CA GLN A 27 12.84 -22.54 -19.81
C GLN A 27 14.28 -22.98 -19.52
N TYR A 28 15.27 -22.23 -20.01
CA TYR A 28 16.69 -22.48 -19.73
C TYR A 28 17.04 -22.34 -18.24
N ARG A 29 16.43 -21.36 -17.55
CA ARG A 29 16.62 -21.19 -16.09
C ARG A 29 15.98 -22.29 -15.27
N ALA A 30 14.82 -22.80 -15.69
CA ALA A 30 14.13 -23.88 -14.98
C ALA A 30 14.89 -25.23 -15.05
N LEU A 31 15.58 -25.51 -16.16
CA LEU A 31 16.32 -26.76 -16.36
C LEU A 31 17.70 -26.79 -15.66
N HIS A 32 18.20 -25.63 -15.20
CA HIS A 32 19.56 -25.50 -14.65
C HIS A 32 19.62 -25.00 -13.19
N ALA A 33 18.49 -24.95 -12.46
CA ALA A 33 18.51 -24.62 -11.04
C ALA A 33 18.91 -25.85 -10.18
N PRO A 34 20.08 -25.86 -9.50
CA PRO A 34 20.44 -26.94 -8.59
C PRO A 34 19.58 -26.89 -7.32
N GLN A 35 18.88 -27.99 -7.04
CA GLN A 35 17.89 -28.14 -5.96
C GLN A 35 18.49 -28.20 -4.53
N SER A 36 19.79 -27.99 -4.36
CA SER A 36 20.52 -28.16 -3.09
C SER A 36 20.73 -26.88 -2.28
N GLU A 37 20.45 -25.69 -2.83
CA GLU A 37 20.65 -24.42 -2.11
C GLU A 37 19.45 -24.01 -1.24
N SER A 38 18.23 -24.45 -1.53
CA SER A 38 17.04 -23.99 -0.80
C SER A 38 17.02 -24.44 0.67
N SER A 39 17.49 -25.65 0.95
CA SER A 39 17.53 -26.16 2.33
C SER A 39 18.58 -25.47 3.20
N GLN A 40 19.72 -25.06 2.63
CA GLN A 40 20.77 -24.36 3.38
C GLN A 40 20.39 -22.88 3.64
N ASP A 41 19.69 -22.25 2.70
CA ASP A 41 19.19 -20.89 2.86
C ASP A 41 18.05 -20.80 3.89
N ASP A 42 17.18 -21.80 3.96
CA ASP A 42 16.11 -21.87 4.97
C ASP A 42 16.66 -21.99 6.40
N ASP A 43 17.70 -22.81 6.60
CA ASP A 43 18.35 -22.96 7.91
C ASP A 43 19.09 -21.68 8.33
N ALA A 44 19.77 -21.02 7.38
CA ALA A 44 20.43 -19.74 7.63
C ALA A 44 19.43 -18.61 7.94
N LEU A 45 18.25 -18.63 7.32
CA LEU A 45 17.17 -17.67 7.60
C LEU A 45 16.54 -17.89 8.98
N ARG A 46 16.33 -19.15 9.38
CA ARG A 46 15.85 -19.51 10.72
C ARG A 46 16.82 -19.06 11.80
N GLN A 47 18.13 -19.26 11.58
CA GLN A 47 19.16 -18.82 12.51
C GLN A 47 19.17 -17.29 12.66
N LYS A 48 19.01 -16.55 11.55
CA LYS A 48 18.93 -15.08 11.59
C LYS A 48 17.67 -14.55 12.27
N LEU A 49 16.55 -15.26 12.16
CA LEU A 49 15.31 -14.94 12.88
C LEU A 49 15.48 -15.10 14.40
N ALA A 50 16.07 -16.21 14.84
CA ALA A 50 16.36 -16.44 16.25
C ALA A 50 17.33 -15.39 16.83
N ASP A 51 18.39 -15.04 16.09
CA ASP A 51 19.33 -13.98 16.50
C ASP A 51 18.67 -12.60 16.59
N ALA A 52 17.73 -12.30 15.69
CA ALA A 52 16.98 -11.04 15.72
C ALA A 52 16.03 -10.98 16.93
N GLU A 53 15.32 -12.07 17.23
CA GLU A 53 14.46 -12.17 18.41
C GLU A 53 15.26 -11.98 19.71
N HIS A 54 16.42 -12.64 19.84
CA HIS A 54 17.30 -12.45 21.00
C HIS A 54 17.75 -10.99 21.19
N ARG A 55 18.08 -10.29 20.10
CA ARG A 55 18.45 -8.86 20.17
C ARG A 55 17.29 -7.96 20.58
N THR A 56 16.06 -8.25 20.14
CA THR A 56 14.89 -7.47 20.55
C THR A 56 14.60 -7.64 22.05
N HIS A 57 14.70 -8.86 22.57
CA HIS A 57 14.56 -9.10 24.02
C HIS A 57 15.65 -8.44 24.84
N ALA A 58 16.90 -8.44 24.37
CA ALA A 58 17.99 -7.75 25.05
C ALA A 58 17.77 -6.23 25.14
N LEU A 59 17.31 -5.61 24.03
CA LEU A 59 17.00 -4.18 23.98
C LEU A 59 15.78 -3.83 24.85
N GLN A 60 14.79 -4.72 24.91
CA GLN A 60 13.62 -4.54 25.78
C GLN A 60 14.02 -4.53 27.27
N ASN A 61 14.88 -5.46 27.68
CA ASN A 61 15.41 -5.54 29.04
C ASN A 61 16.25 -4.30 29.40
N GLU A 62 17.00 -3.77 28.44
CA GLU A 62 17.80 -2.55 28.62
C GLU A 62 16.91 -1.31 28.79
N LEU A 63 15.83 -1.22 28.01
CA LEU A 63 14.81 -0.17 28.15
C LEU A 63 14.11 -0.23 29.51
N ASP A 64 13.76 -1.43 29.98
CA ASP A 64 13.13 -1.61 31.29
C ASP A 64 14.09 -1.27 32.43
N ALA A 65 15.38 -1.62 32.30
CA ALA A 65 16.43 -1.23 33.25
C ALA A 65 16.68 0.29 33.27
N LEU A 66 16.66 0.95 32.10
CA LEU A 66 16.76 2.42 31.98
C LEU A 66 15.54 3.12 32.58
N LYS A 67 14.35 2.55 32.40
CA LYS A 67 13.09 3.05 32.97
C LYS A 67 13.06 2.90 34.49
N ALA A 68 13.60 1.81 35.02
CA ALA A 68 13.76 1.60 36.46
C ALA A 68 14.77 2.60 37.07
N ARG A 69 15.87 2.91 36.36
CA ARG A 69 16.83 3.94 36.80
C ARG A 69 16.24 5.35 36.79
N THR A 70 15.53 5.72 35.72
CA THR A 70 14.89 7.04 35.60
C THR A 70 13.71 7.25 36.56
N SER A 71 13.07 6.17 37.04
CA SER A 71 12.01 6.26 38.06
C SER A 71 12.55 6.38 39.49
N SER A 72 13.86 6.29 39.69
CA SER A 72 14.50 6.33 41.03
C SER A 72 15.18 7.67 41.35
N GLU A 73 15.10 8.65 40.45
CA GLU A 73 15.89 9.89 40.55
C GLU A 73 14.99 11.13 40.41
N ASP A 74 14.24 11.44 41.47
CA ASP A 74 13.66 12.77 41.71
C ASP A 74 13.47 13.03 43.21
N VAL A 75 14.36 13.83 43.83
CA VAL A 75 14.09 14.95 44.78
C VAL A 75 15.41 15.72 45.04
N ALA A 76 15.54 16.94 44.51
CA ALA A 76 15.98 18.19 45.19
C ALA A 76 16.62 19.24 44.22
N PRO A 77 16.22 20.55 44.24
CA PRO A 77 16.76 21.62 43.39
C PRO A 77 17.66 22.62 44.18
N PRO A 78 18.08 23.78 43.62
CA PRO A 78 19.09 23.98 42.57
C PRO A 78 20.25 24.91 43.03
N ASP A 79 21.46 24.80 42.45
CA ASP A 79 22.49 25.86 42.55
C ASP A 79 23.25 25.99 41.21
N GLU A 80 23.72 27.22 40.98
CA GLU A 80 24.09 27.94 39.74
C GLU A 80 25.21 27.40 38.81
N PRO A 81 25.36 27.96 37.58
CA PRO A 81 26.09 27.36 36.43
C PRO A 81 27.54 27.87 36.27
N PRO A 82 28.39 27.21 35.44
CA PRO A 82 28.96 27.89 34.25
C PRO A 82 29.34 26.91 33.09
N PRO A 83 30.10 27.33 32.06
CA PRO A 83 29.75 28.28 31.01
C PRO A 83 29.70 27.61 29.61
N THR A 84 29.19 28.37 28.66
CA THR A 84 28.97 28.07 27.24
C THR A 84 30.18 27.49 26.50
N ALA A 85 30.02 26.29 25.94
CA ALA A 85 30.85 25.78 24.84
C ALA A 85 30.01 25.68 23.55
N ASN A 86 30.51 26.41 22.56
CA ASN A 86 29.94 26.70 21.25
C ASN A 86 29.68 25.42 20.44
N ASN A 87 28.41 25.10 20.18
CA ASN A 87 27.98 23.83 19.59
C ASN A 87 27.52 24.02 18.12
N ASN A 88 28.39 24.61 17.29
CA ASN A 88 28.07 24.89 15.89
C ASN A 88 28.91 24.12 14.86
N GLU A 89 29.61 23.05 15.25
CA GLU A 89 30.46 22.25 14.34
C GLU A 89 30.12 20.75 14.31
N ARG A 90 28.83 20.40 14.23
CA ARG A 90 28.39 19.01 13.93
C ARG A 90 27.35 18.91 12.81
N ARG A 91 27.44 19.78 11.80
CA ARG A 91 26.80 19.57 10.49
C ARG A 91 27.84 19.13 9.48
N GLY A 92 28.11 17.82 9.41
CA GLY A 92 29.05 17.31 8.42
C GLY A 92 29.49 15.87 8.59
N ARG A 93 28.58 14.89 8.56
CA ARG A 93 28.91 13.53 8.10
C ARG A 93 27.67 12.71 7.77
N ARG A 94 27.11 12.92 6.58
CA ARG A 94 26.23 11.93 5.95
C ARG A 94 27.15 10.80 5.45
N GLY A 95 27.15 9.66 6.14
CA GLY A 95 28.06 8.55 5.85
C GLY A 95 27.82 7.91 4.46
N PRO A 96 28.79 7.14 3.92
CA PRO A 96 28.82 6.68 2.52
C PRO A 96 27.79 5.60 2.12
N GLY A 97 26.82 5.26 2.98
CA GLY A 97 25.97 4.07 2.80
C GLY A 97 24.46 4.30 2.74
N GLY A 98 23.98 5.55 2.80
CA GLY A 98 22.54 5.86 2.97
C GLY A 98 21.90 6.64 1.82
N GLY A 99 22.48 6.59 0.62
CA GLY A 99 21.99 7.34 -0.54
C GLY A 99 21.07 6.52 -1.45
N PRO A 100 20.26 7.17 -2.32
CA PRO A 100 19.45 6.50 -3.35
C PRO A 100 20.24 5.50 -4.22
N ALA A 101 21.53 5.77 -4.45
CA ALA A 101 22.42 4.88 -5.21
C ALA A 101 22.75 3.57 -4.47
N ALA A 102 22.94 3.61 -3.14
CA ALA A 102 23.18 2.40 -2.33
C ALA A 102 21.91 1.53 -2.26
N PHE A 103 20.74 2.17 -2.23
CA PHE A 103 19.45 1.49 -2.33
C PHE A 103 19.22 0.84 -3.70
N MET A 104 19.57 1.51 -4.81
CA MET A 104 19.51 0.90 -6.14
C MET A 104 20.50 -0.28 -6.29
N ALA A 105 21.71 -0.17 -5.73
CA ALA A 105 22.66 -1.29 -5.73
C ALA A 105 22.13 -2.51 -4.96
N LEU A 106 21.42 -2.28 -3.84
CA LEU A 106 20.75 -3.32 -3.07
C LEU A 106 19.56 -3.94 -3.84
N MET A 107 18.80 -3.14 -4.60
CA MET A 107 17.72 -3.66 -5.45
C MET A 107 18.21 -4.50 -6.64
N ASN A 108 19.46 -4.32 -7.06
CA ASN A 108 20.05 -5.13 -8.13
C ASN A 108 20.61 -6.47 -7.62
N ASP A 109 20.60 -6.71 -6.30
CA ASP A 109 20.99 -8.00 -5.72
C ASP A 109 19.85 -9.03 -5.91
N PRO A 110 20.08 -10.15 -6.63
CA PRO A 110 19.04 -11.14 -6.90
C PRO A 110 18.45 -11.76 -5.62
N LYS A 111 19.23 -11.88 -4.53
CA LYS A 111 18.74 -12.40 -3.25
C LYS A 111 17.75 -11.42 -2.61
N VAL A 112 18.01 -10.11 -2.73
CA VAL A 112 17.11 -9.07 -2.24
C VAL A 112 15.82 -9.04 -3.04
N VAL A 113 15.88 -9.12 -4.38
CA VAL A 113 14.70 -9.19 -5.24
C VAL A 113 13.82 -10.39 -4.88
N GLN A 114 14.42 -11.58 -4.66
CA GLN A 114 13.66 -12.76 -4.24
C GLN A 114 12.96 -12.56 -2.89
N LEU A 115 13.65 -12.02 -1.88
CA LEU A 115 13.06 -11.73 -0.57
C LEU A 115 11.97 -10.66 -0.64
N MET A 116 12.12 -9.67 -1.53
CA MET A 116 11.09 -8.66 -1.77
C MET A 116 9.86 -9.27 -2.43
N ASN A 117 10.03 -10.14 -3.44
CA ASN A 117 8.94 -10.85 -4.09
C ASN A 117 8.20 -11.78 -3.12
N SER A 118 8.91 -12.50 -2.24
CA SER A 118 8.26 -13.34 -1.22
C SER A 118 7.46 -12.50 -0.23
N ARG A 119 7.99 -11.36 0.18
CA ARG A 119 7.27 -10.38 1.03
C ARG A 119 6.04 -9.82 0.32
N ASP A 120 6.16 -9.41 -0.94
CA ASP A 120 5.06 -8.87 -1.73
C ASP A 120 3.96 -9.93 -1.90
N ARG A 121 4.31 -11.19 -2.14
CA ARG A 121 3.35 -12.32 -2.19
C ARG A 121 2.58 -12.48 -0.87
N LEU A 122 3.24 -12.43 0.28
CA LEU A 122 2.58 -12.51 1.59
C LEU A 122 1.62 -11.33 1.84
N MET A 123 2.01 -10.14 1.40
CA MET A 123 1.15 -8.95 1.49
C MET A 123 -0.09 -9.08 0.59
N LEU A 124 0.09 -9.60 -0.63
CA LEU A 124 -1.02 -9.90 -1.53
C LEU A 124 -1.92 -10.99 -0.97
N ASP A 125 -1.35 -12.03 -0.36
CA ASP A 125 -2.12 -13.09 0.31
C ASP A 125 -3.03 -12.52 1.39
N THR A 126 -2.52 -11.60 2.20
CA THR A 126 -3.33 -10.95 3.23
C THR A 126 -4.40 -10.05 2.61
N ARG A 127 -4.04 -9.26 1.60
CA ARG A 127 -4.93 -8.27 0.97
C ARG A 127 -6.05 -8.91 0.15
N TYR A 128 -5.76 -10.02 -0.52
CA TYR A 128 -6.69 -10.72 -1.44
C TYR A 128 -7.21 -12.03 -0.87
N ALA A 129 -6.93 -12.38 0.40
CA ALA A 129 -7.41 -13.61 1.04
C ALA A 129 -8.91 -13.86 0.82
N ALA A 130 -9.74 -12.83 1.02
CA ALA A 130 -11.18 -12.92 0.83
C ALA A 130 -11.56 -13.18 -0.63
N LEU A 131 -10.85 -12.56 -1.59
CA LEU A 131 -11.05 -12.81 -3.02
C LEU A 131 -10.64 -14.24 -3.38
N PHE A 132 -9.46 -14.70 -2.95
CA PHE A 132 -9.00 -16.06 -3.25
C PHE A 132 -9.96 -17.13 -2.72
N LYS A 133 -10.46 -16.93 -1.49
CA LYS A 133 -11.49 -17.82 -0.92
C LYS A 133 -12.76 -17.83 -1.78
N SER A 134 -13.22 -16.66 -2.21
CA SER A 134 -14.43 -16.53 -3.02
C SER A 134 -14.26 -17.14 -4.43
N LEU A 135 -13.10 -16.91 -5.07
CA LEU A 135 -12.73 -17.50 -6.36
C LEU A 135 -12.66 -19.03 -6.32
N LEU A 136 -12.11 -19.61 -5.25
CA LEU A 136 -12.08 -21.06 -5.03
C LEU A 136 -13.48 -21.65 -4.82
N GLN A 137 -14.37 -20.94 -4.12
CA GLN A 137 -15.70 -21.43 -3.75
C GLN A 137 -16.76 -21.19 -4.83
N GLY A 138 -16.70 -20.06 -5.55
CA GLY A 138 -17.71 -19.63 -6.50
C GLY A 138 -17.39 -19.98 -7.95
N SER A 139 -16.13 -19.83 -8.37
CA SER A 139 -15.72 -20.03 -9.77
C SER A 139 -15.11 -21.41 -10.06
N ASN A 140 -15.09 -22.31 -9.07
CA ASN A 140 -14.44 -23.63 -9.15
C ASN A 140 -12.99 -23.58 -9.62
N LEU A 141 -12.26 -22.50 -9.28
CA LEU A 141 -10.84 -22.40 -9.56
C LEU A 141 -10.07 -23.42 -8.71
N ASN A 142 -9.02 -23.99 -9.26
CA ASN A 142 -8.13 -24.88 -8.51
C ASN A 142 -6.98 -24.08 -7.85
N LEU A 143 -6.25 -24.73 -6.93
CA LEU A 143 -5.14 -24.09 -6.22
C LEU A 143 -4.02 -23.62 -7.16
N GLN A 144 -3.78 -24.33 -8.27
CA GLN A 144 -2.76 -23.94 -9.26
C GLN A 144 -3.13 -22.64 -9.98
N GLN A 145 -4.41 -22.44 -10.31
CA GLN A 145 -4.90 -21.20 -10.93
C GLN A 145 -4.83 -20.03 -9.97
N ILE A 146 -5.10 -20.24 -8.69
CA ILE A 146 -4.92 -19.21 -7.66
C ILE A 146 -3.43 -18.84 -7.51
N ASP A 147 -2.53 -19.81 -7.51
CA ASP A 147 -1.08 -19.52 -7.46
C ASP A 147 -0.59 -18.77 -8.70
N ALA A 148 -1.00 -19.19 -9.90
CA ALA A 148 -0.72 -18.47 -11.14
C ALA A 148 -1.27 -17.03 -11.10
N PHE A 149 -2.47 -16.86 -10.56
CA PHE A 149 -3.07 -15.53 -10.38
C PHE A 149 -2.27 -14.66 -9.39
N LYS A 150 -1.79 -15.21 -8.27
CA LYS A 150 -0.91 -14.48 -7.34
C LYS A 150 0.37 -14.02 -8.03
N ASP A 151 0.99 -14.88 -8.83
CA ASP A 151 2.20 -14.53 -9.58
C ASP A 151 1.93 -13.38 -10.55
N LEU A 152 0.79 -13.40 -11.25
CA LEU A 152 0.35 -12.29 -12.12
C LEU A 152 0.10 -10.98 -11.34
N LEU A 153 -0.42 -11.06 -10.11
CA LEU A 153 -0.59 -9.87 -9.27
C LEU A 153 0.75 -9.26 -8.83
N VAL A 154 1.74 -10.09 -8.47
CA VAL A 154 3.11 -9.64 -8.18
C VAL A 154 3.72 -8.99 -9.42
N GLU A 155 3.59 -9.63 -10.58
CA GLU A 155 4.11 -9.12 -11.85
C GLU A 155 3.47 -7.77 -12.21
N LYS A 156 2.16 -7.63 -12.01
CA LYS A 156 1.45 -6.35 -12.21
C LYS A 156 1.95 -5.25 -11.29
N GLN A 157 2.23 -5.57 -10.03
CA GLN A 157 2.79 -4.62 -9.08
C GLN A 157 4.23 -4.23 -9.45
N ASN A 158 5.05 -5.19 -9.86
CA ASN A 158 6.42 -4.97 -10.28
C ASN A 158 6.50 -4.14 -11.56
N THR A 159 5.75 -4.53 -12.60
CA THR A 159 5.64 -3.78 -13.87
C THR A 159 5.23 -2.33 -13.63
N THR A 160 4.24 -2.09 -12.77
CA THR A 160 3.80 -0.73 -12.45
C THR A 160 4.88 0.06 -11.71
N ARG A 161 5.60 -0.58 -10.76
CA ARG A 161 6.70 0.04 -10.02
C ARG A 161 7.85 0.41 -10.94
N ASP A 162 8.23 -0.50 -11.84
CA ASP A 162 9.33 -0.32 -12.78
C ASP A 162 8.99 0.78 -13.79
N PHE A 163 7.77 0.79 -14.30
CA PHE A 163 7.27 1.85 -15.18
C PHE A 163 7.28 3.22 -14.49
N MET A 164 6.86 3.28 -13.23
CA MET A 164 6.91 4.52 -12.44
C MET A 164 8.35 4.98 -12.19
N MET A 165 9.29 4.05 -12.02
CA MET A 165 10.71 4.36 -11.83
C MET A 165 11.35 4.85 -13.14
N SER A 166 11.10 4.17 -14.26
CA SER A 166 11.63 4.55 -15.58
C SER A 166 11.05 5.88 -16.06
N SER A 167 9.73 6.10 -15.92
CA SER A 167 9.09 7.37 -16.26
C SER A 167 9.70 8.55 -15.51
N ARG A 168 10.03 8.36 -14.21
CA ARG A 168 10.70 9.38 -13.41
C ARG A 168 12.14 9.62 -13.87
N ALA A 169 12.87 8.58 -14.25
CA ALA A 169 14.22 8.69 -14.77
C ALA A 169 14.27 9.41 -16.13
N GLU A 170 13.26 9.19 -16.97
CA GLU A 170 13.08 9.85 -18.27
C GLU A 170 12.49 11.27 -18.16
N GLY A 171 12.15 11.72 -16.96
CA GLY A 171 11.58 13.05 -16.72
C GLY A 171 10.13 13.21 -17.19
N VAL A 172 9.42 12.11 -17.46
CA VAL A 172 8.00 12.11 -17.80
C VAL A 172 7.21 12.55 -16.56
N THR A 173 6.69 13.78 -16.62
CA THR A 173 5.95 14.42 -15.53
C THR A 173 4.48 14.65 -15.88
N ASP A 174 4.10 14.51 -17.16
CA ASP A 174 2.69 14.57 -17.57
C ASP A 174 1.95 13.34 -17.05
N ARG A 175 1.05 13.58 -16.10
CA ARG A 175 0.22 12.55 -15.48
C ARG A 175 -0.64 11.81 -16.50
N ASN A 176 -1.12 12.48 -17.54
CA ASN A 176 -2.00 11.86 -18.54
C ASN A 176 -1.23 10.87 -19.40
N GLU A 177 0.02 11.19 -19.72
CA GLU A 177 0.92 10.32 -20.48
C GLU A 177 1.35 9.11 -19.65
N VAL A 178 1.75 9.33 -18.39
CA VAL A 178 2.06 8.26 -17.43
C VAL A 178 0.86 7.30 -17.28
N ASN A 179 -0.35 7.82 -17.12
CA ASN A 179 -1.54 6.98 -16.97
C ASN A 179 -1.83 6.15 -18.22
N LYS A 180 -1.69 6.73 -19.42
CA LYS A 180 -1.90 5.99 -20.67
C LYS A 180 -0.91 4.84 -20.82
N LEU A 181 0.36 5.09 -20.51
CA LEU A 181 1.42 4.09 -20.62
C LEU A 181 1.26 2.98 -19.57
N ILE A 182 0.88 3.31 -18.33
CA ILE A 182 0.51 2.32 -17.31
C ILE A 182 -0.67 1.47 -17.79
N ASN A 183 -1.74 2.10 -18.29
CA ASN A 183 -2.92 1.36 -18.76
C ASN A 183 -2.58 0.42 -19.93
N ALA A 184 -1.71 0.85 -20.85
CA ALA A 184 -1.25 0.01 -21.94
C ALA A 184 -0.43 -1.19 -21.44
N ALA A 185 0.46 -0.97 -20.46
CA ALA A 185 1.23 -2.05 -19.85
C ALA A 185 0.35 -3.03 -19.05
N GLN A 186 -0.70 -2.53 -18.40
CA GLN A 186 -1.62 -3.34 -17.60
C GLN A 186 -2.60 -4.16 -18.45
N ALA A 187 -2.95 -3.71 -19.66
CA ALA A 187 -3.92 -4.41 -20.50
C ALA A 187 -3.51 -5.85 -20.86
N GLU A 188 -2.22 -6.09 -21.09
CA GLU A 188 -1.70 -7.43 -21.38
C GLU A 188 -1.79 -8.35 -20.14
N LEU A 189 -1.41 -7.83 -18.97
CA LEU A 189 -1.51 -8.57 -17.71
C LEU A 189 -2.98 -8.84 -17.34
N ASP A 190 -3.87 -7.89 -17.58
CA ASP A 190 -5.31 -8.06 -17.33
C ASP A 190 -5.90 -9.14 -18.25
N ALA A 191 -5.46 -9.24 -19.51
CA ALA A 191 -5.85 -10.34 -20.39
C ALA A 191 -5.35 -11.70 -19.87
N GLN A 192 -4.12 -11.77 -19.35
CA GLN A 192 -3.57 -13.00 -18.75
C GLN A 192 -4.30 -13.40 -17.46
N ILE A 193 -4.64 -12.42 -16.62
CA ILE A 193 -5.47 -12.62 -15.42
C ILE A 193 -6.85 -13.14 -15.85
N GLN A 194 -7.48 -12.54 -16.86
CA GLN A 194 -8.77 -12.98 -17.37
C GLN A 194 -8.72 -14.41 -17.92
N ASN A 195 -7.66 -14.78 -18.64
CA ASN A 195 -7.47 -16.15 -19.14
C ASN A 195 -7.30 -17.16 -18.01
N THR A 196 -6.64 -16.76 -16.91
CA THR A 196 -6.38 -17.61 -15.75
C THR A 196 -7.65 -17.81 -14.91
N LEU A 197 -8.42 -16.74 -14.70
CA LEU A 197 -9.61 -16.73 -13.82
C LEU A 197 -10.92 -17.04 -14.56
N GLY A 198 -10.94 -16.93 -15.89
CA GLY A 198 -12.15 -16.88 -16.68
C GLY A 198 -12.91 -15.56 -16.52
N ALA A 199 -13.95 -15.34 -17.34
CA ALA A 199 -14.69 -14.08 -17.36
C ALA A 199 -15.38 -13.76 -16.02
N ALA A 200 -15.95 -14.76 -15.33
CA ALA A 200 -16.62 -14.57 -14.05
C ALA A 200 -15.63 -14.20 -12.94
N GLY A 201 -14.53 -14.96 -12.80
CA GLY A 201 -13.50 -14.67 -11.80
C GLY A 201 -12.78 -13.34 -12.06
N PHE A 202 -12.61 -12.97 -13.33
CA PHE A 202 -12.07 -11.66 -13.69
C PHE A 202 -12.99 -10.50 -13.30
N ALA A 203 -14.31 -10.62 -13.53
CA ALA A 203 -15.27 -9.62 -13.10
C ALA A 203 -15.27 -9.46 -11.56
N GLU A 204 -15.16 -10.57 -10.83
CA GLU A 204 -15.04 -10.56 -9.38
C GLU A 204 -13.75 -9.87 -8.90
N TYR A 205 -12.62 -10.17 -9.56
CA TYR A 205 -11.35 -9.48 -9.32
C TYR A 205 -11.47 -7.98 -9.55
N GLN A 206 -12.04 -7.54 -10.68
CA GLN A 206 -12.22 -6.11 -10.96
C GLN A 206 -13.12 -5.42 -9.92
N GLN A 207 -14.22 -6.06 -9.52
CA GLN A 207 -15.07 -5.53 -8.46
C GLN A 207 -14.32 -5.45 -7.12
N TYR A 208 -13.50 -6.44 -6.81
CA TYR A 208 -12.66 -6.45 -5.62
C TYR A 208 -11.68 -5.27 -5.64
N GLU A 209 -10.99 -5.05 -6.76
CA GLU A 209 -10.05 -3.94 -6.94
C GLU A 209 -10.73 -2.59 -6.75
N ASN A 210 -11.89 -2.40 -7.38
CA ASN A 210 -12.65 -1.17 -7.31
C ASN A 210 -13.18 -0.85 -5.91
N THR A 211 -13.29 -1.86 -5.04
CA THR A 211 -13.79 -1.73 -3.67
C THR A 211 -12.69 -1.77 -2.60
N LEU A 212 -11.42 -1.81 -2.99
CA LEU A 212 -10.29 -1.84 -2.06
C LEU A 212 -10.28 -0.69 -1.04
N PRO A 213 -10.51 0.58 -1.44
CA PRO A 213 -10.55 1.69 -0.47
C PRO A 213 -11.62 1.49 0.61
N GLN A 214 -12.81 1.01 0.22
CA GLN A 214 -13.91 0.73 1.12
C GLN A 214 -13.60 -0.48 2.01
N ARG A 215 -12.98 -1.53 1.46
CA ARG A 215 -12.51 -2.68 2.24
C ARG A 215 -11.52 -2.28 3.31
N ASN A 216 -10.56 -1.42 2.99
CA ASN A 216 -9.59 -0.91 3.98
C ASN A 216 -10.28 -0.19 5.14
N LEU A 217 -11.30 0.62 4.84
CA LEU A 217 -12.10 1.30 5.85
C LEU A 217 -12.86 0.31 6.74
N VAL A 218 -13.51 -0.69 6.13
CA VAL A 218 -14.23 -1.73 6.88
C VAL A 218 -13.28 -2.57 7.72
N THR A 219 -12.08 -2.88 7.24
CA THR A 219 -11.03 -3.54 8.02
C THR A 219 -10.61 -2.70 9.22
N GLN A 220 -10.39 -1.39 9.05
CA GLN A 220 -10.08 -0.48 10.16
C GLN A 220 -11.22 -0.43 11.18
N LEU A 221 -12.47 -0.37 10.72
CA LEU A 221 -13.65 -0.41 11.58
C LEU A 221 -13.72 -1.73 12.36
N SER A 222 -13.47 -2.86 11.69
CA SER A 222 -13.44 -4.18 12.32
C SER A 222 -12.34 -4.28 13.38
N GLN A 223 -11.16 -3.69 13.12
CA GLN A 223 -10.07 -3.63 14.10
C GLN A 223 -10.45 -2.80 15.33
N ASN A 224 -11.07 -1.64 15.13
CA ASN A 224 -11.56 -0.80 16.24
C ASN A 224 -12.63 -1.51 17.07
N LEU A 225 -13.50 -2.29 16.43
CA LEU A 225 -14.57 -3.04 17.09
C LEU A 225 -14.10 -4.35 17.72
N SER A 226 -12.89 -4.83 17.39
CA SER A 226 -12.38 -6.13 17.85
C SER A 226 -12.24 -6.23 19.38
N TYR A 227 -12.05 -5.11 20.07
CA TYR A 227 -11.99 -5.02 21.54
C TYR A 227 -13.35 -4.77 22.20
N THR A 228 -14.42 -4.75 21.41
CA THR A 228 -15.79 -4.49 21.89
C THR A 228 -16.62 -5.78 21.87
N SER A 229 -17.77 -5.77 22.54
CA SER A 229 -18.73 -6.87 22.49
C SER A 229 -19.52 -6.95 21.18
N ALA A 230 -19.26 -6.06 20.21
CA ALA A 230 -20.01 -5.94 18.95
C ALA A 230 -19.09 -5.98 17.70
N PRO A 231 -18.30 -7.06 17.49
CA PRO A 231 -17.49 -7.19 16.28
C PRO A 231 -18.37 -7.20 15.02
N LEU A 232 -17.82 -6.75 13.89
CA LEU A 232 -18.50 -6.86 12.60
C LEU A 232 -18.53 -8.32 12.16
N SER A 233 -19.71 -8.82 11.78
CA SER A 233 -19.81 -10.10 11.09
C SER A 233 -19.39 -9.99 9.62
N ASP A 234 -19.02 -11.10 8.99
CA ASP A 234 -18.64 -11.14 7.57
C ASP A 234 -19.72 -10.57 6.66
N ALA A 235 -20.99 -10.90 6.93
CA ALA A 235 -22.14 -10.41 6.16
C ALA A 235 -22.32 -8.89 6.31
N GLN A 236 -22.16 -8.34 7.52
CA GLN A 236 -22.21 -6.91 7.75
C GLN A 236 -21.06 -6.18 7.06
N SER A 237 -19.86 -6.75 7.11
CA SER A 237 -18.67 -6.20 6.44
C SER A 237 -18.88 -6.11 4.92
N GLN A 238 -19.38 -7.17 4.27
CA GLN A 238 -19.67 -7.17 2.84
C GLN A 238 -20.73 -6.14 2.45
N GLN A 239 -21.81 -6.07 3.23
CA GLN A 239 -22.89 -5.12 2.96
C GLN A 239 -22.44 -3.67 3.17
N LEU A 240 -21.59 -3.42 4.17
CA LEU A 240 -21.00 -2.11 4.39
C LEU A 240 -20.06 -1.70 3.26
N ILE A 241 -19.23 -2.61 2.73
CA ILE A 241 -18.40 -2.36 1.55
C ILE A 241 -19.28 -1.95 0.36
N LYS A 242 -20.39 -2.64 0.12
CA LYS A 242 -21.35 -2.32 -0.94
C LYS A 242 -21.94 -0.93 -0.76
N ILE A 243 -22.48 -0.62 0.43
CA ILE A 243 -23.04 0.70 0.76
C ILE A 243 -22.00 1.80 0.54
N LEU A 244 -20.78 1.63 1.04
CA LEU A 244 -19.71 2.60 0.87
C LEU A 244 -19.32 2.78 -0.60
N SER A 245 -19.32 1.70 -1.39
CA SER A 245 -19.01 1.78 -2.82
C SER A 245 -20.08 2.53 -3.61
N GLU A 246 -21.37 2.28 -3.32
CA GLU A 246 -22.50 2.94 -3.98
C GLU A 246 -22.55 4.44 -3.66
N ASN A 247 -22.15 4.82 -2.44
CA ASN A 247 -22.14 6.21 -2.00
C ASN A 247 -20.81 6.94 -2.28
N SER A 248 -19.76 6.23 -2.73
CA SER A 248 -18.44 6.82 -2.99
C SER A 248 -18.42 7.77 -4.20
N GLY A 249 -19.44 7.73 -5.05
CA GLY A 249 -19.64 8.65 -6.18
C GLY A 249 -20.53 9.87 -5.88
N SER A 250 -21.29 9.85 -4.78
CA SER A 250 -22.34 10.84 -4.51
C SER A 250 -21.89 12.04 -3.67
N ALA A 251 -20.62 12.13 -3.26
CA ALA A 251 -20.08 13.40 -2.77
C ALA A 251 -19.99 14.36 -3.96
N ASP A 252 -20.77 15.44 -3.89
CA ASP A 252 -20.93 16.54 -4.85
C ASP A 252 -19.79 16.67 -5.88
N THR A 253 -20.12 16.38 -7.13
CA THR A 253 -19.16 16.30 -8.24
C THR A 253 -19.08 17.64 -8.96
N HIS A 254 -18.01 18.39 -8.69
CA HIS A 254 -17.34 19.28 -9.66
C HIS A 254 -15.82 19.00 -9.70
N GLN A 255 -15.43 17.73 -9.62
CA GLN A 255 -14.08 17.33 -9.98
C GLN A 255 -14.12 15.92 -10.60
N PRO A 256 -13.56 15.70 -11.80
CA PRO A 256 -13.46 14.36 -12.37
C PRO A 256 -12.64 13.48 -11.41
N ARG A 257 -13.29 12.47 -10.83
CA ARG A 257 -12.64 11.42 -10.04
C ARG A 257 -11.71 10.62 -10.95
N ASN A 258 -10.42 10.86 -10.80
CA ASN A 258 -9.38 10.16 -11.54
C ASN A 258 -9.24 8.73 -10.96
N LEU A 259 -9.72 7.75 -11.70
CA LEU A 259 -9.70 6.32 -11.38
C LEU A 259 -8.31 5.69 -11.58
N GLY A 260 -7.26 6.28 -10.99
CA GLY A 260 -5.86 5.90 -11.25
C GLY A 260 -4.89 6.05 -10.07
N GLY A 261 -5.41 6.16 -8.85
CA GLY A 261 -4.59 6.33 -7.64
C GLY A 261 -4.03 5.01 -7.09
N PHE A 262 -3.28 4.23 -7.88
CA PHE A 262 -2.41 3.17 -7.34
C PHE A 262 -1.15 3.80 -6.73
N GLY A 263 -1.35 4.60 -5.69
CA GLY A 263 -0.29 5.15 -4.84
C GLY A 263 -0.50 4.64 -3.42
N GLY A 264 -0.10 3.40 -3.14
CA GLY A 264 -0.29 2.79 -1.83
C GLY A 264 0.03 1.30 -1.78
N GLY A 265 1.16 0.88 -2.36
CA GLY A 265 1.75 -0.41 -1.98
C GLY A 265 2.42 -0.29 -0.61
N PRO A 266 2.46 -1.34 0.24
CA PRO A 266 3.07 -1.29 1.57
C PRO A 266 4.61 -1.31 1.46
N GLY A 267 5.16 -0.17 1.03
CA GLY A 267 6.59 0.01 0.74
C GLY A 267 6.92 1.33 0.04
N GLY A 268 5.93 2.08 -0.45
CA GLY A 268 6.14 3.44 -0.93
C GLY A 268 6.28 4.43 0.24
N MET A 269 7.49 4.92 0.51
CA MET A 269 7.69 6.16 1.27
C MET A 269 7.02 7.31 0.49
N GLY A 270 5.77 7.62 0.85
CA GLY A 270 5.02 8.73 0.27
C GLY A 270 3.52 8.57 0.48
N ALA A 271 3.03 9.18 1.58
CA ALA A 271 1.65 9.22 2.09
C ALA A 271 1.15 7.97 2.84
N PRO A 272 1.05 8.02 4.19
CA PRO A 272 0.33 7.02 4.98
C PRO A 272 -1.22 7.15 4.86
N PHE A 273 -1.69 7.96 3.91
CA PHE A 273 -3.10 8.24 3.66
C PHE A 273 -3.40 7.95 2.19
N GLY A 274 -3.50 6.65 1.85
CA GLY A 274 -4.13 6.24 0.60
C GLY A 274 -5.52 6.86 0.53
N SER A 275 -5.94 7.32 -0.65
CA SER A 275 -7.22 7.98 -0.93
C SER A 275 -8.37 7.33 -0.15
N SER A 276 -8.65 7.84 1.04
CA SER A 276 -9.65 7.26 1.92
C SER A 276 -10.99 7.66 1.37
N THR A 277 -11.80 6.69 0.99
CA THR A 277 -13.18 6.97 0.60
C THR A 277 -13.87 7.74 1.72
N ALA A 278 -14.40 8.92 1.40
CA ALA A 278 -15.14 9.71 2.36
C ALA A 278 -16.40 8.94 2.80
N ILE A 279 -16.63 8.85 4.10
CA ILE A 279 -17.89 8.35 4.63
C ILE A 279 -18.93 9.46 4.48
N SER A 280 -19.88 9.30 3.57
CA SER A 280 -20.99 10.24 3.42
C SER A 280 -22.08 10.03 4.47
N ASP A 281 -22.86 11.06 4.75
CA ASP A 281 -24.00 10.95 5.67
C ASP A 281 -25.08 9.98 5.13
N ALA A 282 -25.22 9.92 3.80
CA ALA A 282 -26.08 8.94 3.12
C ALA A 282 -25.61 7.49 3.34
N ALA A 283 -24.29 7.24 3.32
CA ALA A 283 -23.74 5.93 3.62
C ALA A 283 -24.01 5.54 5.09
N ILE A 284 -23.89 6.48 6.03
CA ILE A 284 -24.22 6.25 7.44
C ILE A 284 -25.70 5.91 7.59
N ALA A 285 -26.60 6.66 6.95
CA ALA A 285 -28.04 6.43 7.02
C ALA A 285 -28.43 5.04 6.49
N GLN A 286 -27.85 4.61 5.36
CA GLN A 286 -28.08 3.26 4.83
C GLN A 286 -27.47 2.16 5.71
N ALA A 287 -26.32 2.43 6.33
CA ALA A 287 -25.66 1.48 7.23
C ALA A 287 -26.47 1.21 8.52
N GLN A 288 -27.39 2.10 8.93
CA GLN A 288 -28.22 1.92 10.14
C GLN A 288 -29.10 0.66 10.08
N ALA A 289 -29.52 0.24 8.89
CA ALA A 289 -30.34 -0.96 8.72
C ALA A 289 -29.54 -2.27 8.88
N VAL A 290 -28.21 -2.19 8.84
CA VAL A 290 -27.29 -3.35 8.80
C VAL A 290 -26.43 -3.43 10.05
N LEU A 291 -26.04 -2.27 10.60
CA LEU A 291 -25.12 -2.16 11.71
C LEU A 291 -25.85 -2.03 13.05
N ALA A 292 -25.31 -2.67 14.08
CA ALA A 292 -25.74 -2.47 15.45
C ALA A 292 -25.39 -1.04 15.94
N PRO A 293 -26.07 -0.51 16.97
CA PRO A 293 -25.83 0.86 17.45
C PRO A 293 -24.36 1.16 17.79
N ALA A 294 -23.67 0.22 18.44
CA ALA A 294 -22.24 0.37 18.76
C ALA A 294 -21.35 0.43 17.51
N GLN A 295 -21.68 -0.35 16.48
CA GLN A 295 -20.95 -0.38 15.20
C GLN A 295 -21.19 0.93 14.41
N LEU A 296 -22.42 1.43 14.42
CA LEU A 296 -22.79 2.70 13.80
C LEU A 296 -22.10 3.90 14.47
N GLN A 297 -21.99 3.87 15.80
CA GLN A 297 -21.25 4.88 16.55
C GLN A 297 -19.77 4.89 16.14
N ALA A 298 -19.14 3.72 16.06
CA ALA A 298 -17.75 3.60 15.62
C ALA A 298 -17.55 4.12 14.17
N LEU A 299 -18.47 3.83 13.25
CA LEU A 299 -18.43 4.35 11.88
C LEU A 299 -18.56 5.89 11.85
N THR A 300 -19.47 6.45 12.66
CA THR A 300 -19.64 7.91 12.80
C THR A 300 -18.38 8.57 13.37
N THR A 301 -17.74 7.97 14.37
CA THR A 301 -16.46 8.45 14.91
C THR A 301 -15.37 8.46 13.84
N LEU A 302 -15.31 7.42 13.01
CA LEU A 302 -14.34 7.36 11.90
C LEU A 302 -14.60 8.48 10.88
N GLN A 303 -15.86 8.76 10.56
CA GLN A 303 -16.23 9.89 9.70
C GLN A 303 -15.76 11.23 10.29
N GLN A 304 -15.99 11.48 11.59
CA GLN A 304 -15.56 12.70 12.25
C GLN A 304 -14.04 12.87 12.23
N GLN A 305 -13.30 11.77 12.46
CA GLN A 305 -11.84 11.77 12.34
C GLN A 305 -11.38 12.11 10.91
N GLN A 306 -12.03 11.56 9.87
CA GLN A 306 -11.74 11.92 8.48
C GLN A 306 -11.98 13.40 8.20
N LYS A 307 -13.10 13.96 8.65
CA LYS A 307 -13.43 15.39 8.48
C LYS A 307 -12.40 16.29 9.18
N ALA A 308 -12.05 15.98 10.44
CA ALA A 308 -11.03 16.72 11.18
C ALA A 308 -9.65 16.67 10.50
N GLN A 309 -9.23 15.52 9.97
CA GLN A 309 -7.99 15.40 9.21
C GLN A 309 -8.01 16.23 7.93
N GLN A 310 -9.14 16.27 7.22
CA GLN A 310 -9.30 17.11 6.02
C GLN A 310 -9.22 18.60 6.35
N GLU A 311 -9.82 19.03 7.47
CA GLU A 311 -9.71 20.42 7.93
C GLU A 311 -8.27 20.80 8.30
N ILE A 312 -7.54 19.92 8.99
CA ILE A 312 -6.11 20.12 9.29
C ILE A 312 -5.31 20.25 7.99
N MET A 313 -5.56 19.38 7.02
CA MET A 313 -4.89 19.49 5.72
C MET A 313 -5.24 20.82 5.04
N ASN A 314 -6.52 21.20 4.98
CA ASN A 314 -6.95 22.46 4.34
C ASN A 314 -6.34 23.70 5.00
N THR A 315 -6.28 23.71 6.34
CA THR A 315 -5.65 24.81 7.09
C THR A 315 -4.14 24.88 6.87
N ILE A 316 -3.44 23.75 6.82
CA ILE A 316 -2.01 23.71 6.47
C ILE A 316 -1.78 24.23 5.03
N HIS A 317 -2.59 23.77 4.08
CA HIS A 317 -2.48 24.23 2.68
C HIS A 317 -2.77 25.74 2.57
N ALA A 318 -3.79 26.25 3.28
CA ALA A 318 -4.09 27.68 3.32
C ALA A 318 -2.95 28.51 3.95
N ALA A 319 -2.35 28.01 5.04
CA ALA A 319 -1.20 28.67 5.68
C ALA A 319 0.06 28.67 4.81
N GLN A 320 0.28 27.62 4.00
CA GLN A 320 1.38 27.56 3.04
C GLN A 320 1.17 28.46 1.82
N GLN A 321 -0.08 28.66 1.39
CA GLN A 321 -0.43 29.54 0.27
C GLN A 321 -0.46 31.03 0.68
N ASN A 322 -0.73 31.34 1.96
CA ASN A 322 -0.74 32.70 2.51
C ASN A 322 0.05 32.78 3.82
N PRO A 323 1.39 32.85 3.79
CA PRO A 323 2.23 32.95 5.00
C PRO A 323 2.06 34.26 5.78
N SER A 324 1.27 35.22 5.28
CA SER A 324 1.10 36.57 5.86
C SER A 324 -0.26 36.79 6.56
N ALA A 325 -1.14 35.79 6.65
CA ALA A 325 -2.41 35.93 7.36
C ALA A 325 -2.28 35.39 8.80
N PRO A 326 -2.52 36.21 9.85
CA PRO A 326 -2.52 35.70 11.22
C PRO A 326 -3.69 34.72 11.38
N ALA A 327 -3.38 33.53 11.90
CA ALA A 327 -4.39 32.56 12.33
C ALA A 327 -5.25 33.21 13.41
N THR A 328 -6.44 33.68 13.07
CA THR A 328 -7.44 34.11 14.05
C THR A 328 -8.19 32.87 14.53
N PRO A 329 -8.04 32.46 15.81
CA PRO A 329 -8.92 31.47 16.39
C PRO A 329 -10.30 32.11 16.55
N ASN A 330 -11.27 31.68 15.75
CA ASN A 330 -12.68 31.99 15.98
C ASN A 330 -13.14 31.25 17.24
N THR A 331 -12.96 31.86 18.42
CA THR A 331 -13.66 31.47 19.63
C THR A 331 -15.15 31.75 19.49
N PRO A 332 -16.04 30.76 19.65
CA PRO A 332 -17.48 30.99 19.63
C PRO A 332 -17.90 31.85 20.83
N LYS A 333 -18.58 32.97 20.51
CA LYS A 333 -19.16 33.89 21.48
C LYS A 333 -20.31 33.17 22.20
N VAL A 334 -20.11 32.79 23.45
CA VAL A 334 -21.20 32.31 24.33
C VAL A 334 -22.08 33.52 24.65
N ALA A 335 -23.29 33.54 24.10
CA ALA A 335 -24.32 34.48 24.51
C ALA A 335 -24.86 34.03 25.88
N LYS A 336 -24.82 34.95 26.85
CA LYS A 336 -25.59 34.86 28.11
C LYS A 336 -27.01 35.34 27.88
#